data_AF-A0A8I1HVK2-F1
#
_entry.id   AF-A0A8I1HVK2-F1
#
_cell.length_a   1.000
_cell.length_b   1.000
_cell.length_c   1.000
_cell.angle_alpha   90.00
_cell.angle_beta   90.00
_cell.angle_gamma   90.00
#
_symmetry.space_group_name_H-M   'P 1'
#
loop_
_entity.id
_entity.type
_entity.pdbx_description
1 polymer ?
#
loop_
_entity_poly.entity_id
_entity_poly.type
_entity_poly.pdbx_seq_one_letter_code
_entity_poly.pdbx_strand_id
1 'polypeptide(L)'
;MLNVQSLKSAARRGAIISVTAVSALALASCSAGQVAQTAEKVAAVDGASASTEDNKVAVRDVTILVEPDGSAALKFTAVNQGYDTDVISLESVKVDGQRVEMDKAQPLHRDQSIIADSQKNLDATTQQDSETVQYIATSLKNDDFGYAGDRPVTFEFSNGSIDVDATIAATQMQSGEFDRDVESSEGYSSEAPKN
;
A
#
# COMPACT_ATOMS: atom_id res chain seq x y z
N MET A 1 0.85 48.02 -61.35
CA MET A 1 1.63 47.66 -60.16
C MET A 1 1.10 46.34 -59.63
N LEU A 2 1.82 45.24 -59.82
CA LEU A 2 1.51 43.95 -59.20
C LEU A 2 2.63 43.66 -58.18
N ASN A 3 2.24 43.60 -56.91
CA ASN A 3 3.14 43.37 -55.78
C ASN A 3 3.50 41.88 -55.75
N VAL A 4 4.66 41.51 -56.31
CA VAL A 4 5.16 40.14 -56.28
C VAL A 4 5.70 39.88 -54.87
N GLN A 5 4.83 39.45 -53.95
CA GLN A 5 5.28 38.89 -52.69
C GLN A 5 6.06 37.61 -52.97
N SER A 6 7.34 37.65 -52.64
CA SER A 6 8.30 36.56 -52.82
C SER A 6 7.77 35.24 -52.23
N LEU A 7 7.52 34.25 -53.09
CA LEU A 7 7.17 32.87 -52.72
C LEU A 7 8.19 32.26 -51.73
N LYS A 8 9.44 32.76 -51.73
CA LYS A 8 10.48 32.33 -50.79
C LYS A 8 10.13 32.67 -49.33
N SER A 9 9.33 33.71 -49.09
CA SER A 9 8.92 34.10 -47.73
C SER A 9 7.84 33.17 -47.17
N ALA A 10 6.86 32.77 -47.99
CA ALA A 10 5.77 31.88 -47.56
C ALA A 10 6.24 30.44 -47.30
N ALA A 11 7.07 29.88 -48.18
CA ALA A 11 7.64 28.54 -48.01
C ALA A 11 8.56 28.45 -46.78
N ARG A 12 9.38 29.50 -46.55
CA ARG A 12 10.28 29.57 -45.39
C ARG A 12 9.51 29.76 -44.07
N ARG A 13 8.39 30.50 -44.08
CA ARG A 13 7.51 30.63 -42.91
C ARG A 13 6.72 29.36 -42.61
N GLY A 14 6.22 28.65 -43.64
CA GLY A 14 5.52 27.37 -43.47
C GLY A 14 6.41 26.23 -42.93
N ALA A 15 7.67 26.19 -43.35
CA ALA A 15 8.65 25.23 -42.85
C ALA A 15 9.01 25.45 -41.36
N ILE A 16 9.07 26.71 -40.91
CA ILE A 16 9.39 27.02 -39.51
C ILE A 16 8.24 26.64 -38.57
N ILE A 17 6.99 26.91 -38.98
CA ILE A 17 5.79 26.61 -38.17
C ILE A 17 5.58 25.09 -38.01
N SER A 18 5.89 24.30 -39.05
CA SER A 18 5.77 22.84 -39.00
C SER A 18 6.85 22.21 -38.12
N VAL A 19 8.09 22.69 -38.18
CA VAL A 19 9.17 22.20 -37.31
C VAL A 19 8.89 22.53 -35.84
N THR A 20 8.46 23.75 -35.52
CA THR A 20 8.14 24.08 -34.12
C THR A 20 6.93 23.33 -33.58
N ALA A 21 5.89 23.11 -34.40
CA ALA A 21 4.74 22.29 -34.00
C ALA A 21 5.14 20.83 -33.73
N VAL A 22 5.93 20.21 -34.62
CA VAL A 22 6.41 18.83 -34.43
C VAL A 22 7.36 18.72 -33.25
N SER A 23 8.27 19.69 -33.05
CA SER A 23 9.16 19.72 -31.89
C SER A 23 8.40 19.94 -30.57
N ALA A 24 7.34 20.75 -30.56
CA ALA A 24 6.49 20.94 -29.37
C ALA A 24 5.68 19.68 -29.03
N LEU A 25 5.13 18.98 -30.02
CA LEU A 25 4.48 17.67 -29.81
C LEU A 25 5.48 16.61 -29.33
N ALA A 26 6.70 16.59 -29.86
CA ALA A 26 7.76 15.69 -29.40
C ALA A 26 8.21 16.01 -27.95
N LEU A 27 8.38 17.28 -27.57
CA LEU A 27 8.72 17.67 -26.21
C LEU A 27 7.58 17.41 -25.22
N ALA A 28 6.32 17.66 -25.62
CA ALA A 28 5.13 17.32 -24.82
C ALA A 28 5.00 15.81 -24.59
N SER A 29 5.49 14.97 -25.53
CA SER A 29 5.50 13.52 -25.38
C SER A 29 6.54 12.99 -24.37
N CYS A 30 7.57 13.78 -24.03
CA CYS A 30 8.59 13.40 -23.05
C CYS A 30 8.34 13.93 -21.63
N SER A 31 7.45 14.90 -21.43
CA SER A 31 7.29 15.53 -20.11
C SER A 31 6.25 14.88 -19.21
N ALA A 32 5.34 14.04 -19.72
CA ALA A 32 4.33 13.35 -18.91
C ALA A 32 3.60 12.25 -19.71
N GLY A 33 4.34 11.37 -20.39
CA GLY A 33 3.73 10.19 -21.02
C GLY A 33 3.13 9.24 -19.98
N GLN A 34 2.25 8.33 -20.44
CA GLN A 34 1.63 7.22 -19.68
C GLN A 34 2.59 6.42 -18.77
N VAL A 35 3.90 6.56 -18.95
CA VAL A 35 4.97 5.99 -18.11
C VAL A 35 5.77 7.13 -17.49
N ALA A 36 5.20 7.77 -16.46
CA ALA A 36 5.93 8.72 -15.63
C ALA A 36 6.75 7.95 -14.59
N GLN A 37 8.00 8.35 -14.32
CA GLN A 37 8.83 7.71 -13.27
C GLN A 37 8.19 7.76 -11.87
N THR A 38 7.20 8.63 -11.64
CA THR A 38 6.42 8.69 -10.40
C THR A 38 5.17 7.80 -10.42
N ALA A 39 4.75 7.28 -11.58
CA ALA A 39 3.60 6.38 -11.68
C ALA A 39 3.94 4.98 -11.13
N GLU A 40 5.19 4.55 -11.24
CA GLU A 40 5.70 3.28 -10.70
C GLU A 40 6.35 3.43 -9.32
N LYS A 41 6.19 4.59 -8.68
CA LYS A 41 6.76 4.85 -7.36
C LYS A 41 6.00 4.02 -6.33
N VAL A 42 6.68 3.01 -5.77
CA VAL A 42 6.18 2.26 -4.62
C VAL A 42 6.01 3.23 -3.46
N ALA A 43 4.88 3.13 -2.75
CA ALA A 43 4.67 3.89 -1.53
C ALA A 43 5.83 3.59 -0.56
N ALA A 44 6.45 4.63 0.00
CA ALA A 44 7.53 4.48 0.97
C ALA A 44 6.93 4.14 2.35
N VAL A 45 6.25 3.00 2.42
CA VAL A 45 5.64 2.44 3.62
C VAL A 45 6.24 1.06 3.85
N ASP A 46 6.39 0.67 5.12
CA ASP A 46 7.10 -0.57 5.49
C ASP A 46 6.37 -1.84 5.04
N GLY A 47 5.04 -1.75 4.85
CA GLY A 47 4.22 -2.87 4.43
C GLY A 47 4.12 -3.05 2.92
N ALA A 48 4.00 -4.32 2.50
CA ALA A 48 3.83 -4.67 1.09
C ALA A 48 2.47 -4.21 0.55
N SER A 49 2.37 -4.14 -0.78
CA SER A 49 1.10 -3.84 -1.44
C SER A 49 0.99 -4.49 -2.80
N ALA A 50 -0.23 -4.84 -3.17
CA ALA A 50 -0.58 -5.38 -4.48
C ALA A 50 -2.08 -5.17 -4.77
N SER A 51 -2.49 -5.53 -5.97
CA SER A 51 -3.87 -5.51 -6.41
C SER A 51 -4.22 -6.81 -7.13
N THR A 52 -5.51 -7.15 -7.18
CA THR A 52 -6.00 -8.21 -8.05
C THR A 52 -5.68 -7.90 -9.51
N GLU A 53 -5.63 -8.92 -10.37
CA GLU A 53 -5.31 -8.77 -11.80
C GLU A 53 -6.26 -7.80 -12.53
N ASP A 54 -7.54 -7.81 -12.13
CA ASP A 54 -8.57 -6.89 -12.61
C ASP A 54 -8.49 -5.48 -11.99
N ASN A 55 -7.52 -5.25 -11.11
CA ASN A 55 -7.29 -4.02 -10.33
C ASN A 55 -8.49 -3.53 -9.51
N LYS A 56 -9.47 -4.39 -9.19
CA LYS A 56 -10.65 -4.00 -8.42
C LYS A 56 -10.43 -4.01 -6.91
N VAL A 57 -9.51 -4.83 -6.41
CA VAL A 57 -9.12 -4.83 -5.00
C VAL A 57 -7.66 -4.46 -4.88
N ALA A 58 -7.33 -3.63 -3.90
CA ALA A 58 -5.96 -3.38 -3.49
C ALA A 58 -5.77 -3.74 -2.02
N VAL A 59 -4.64 -4.38 -1.73
CA VAL A 59 -4.13 -4.56 -0.36
C VAL A 59 -2.92 -3.66 -0.17
N ARG A 60 -2.88 -2.98 0.98
CA ARG A 60 -1.86 -2.00 1.34
C ARG A 60 -1.37 -2.26 2.76
N ASP A 61 -0.17 -1.81 3.06
CA ASP A 61 0.43 -1.89 4.40
C ASP A 61 0.45 -3.32 4.97
N VAL A 62 0.66 -4.32 4.10
CA VAL A 62 0.70 -5.72 4.50
C VAL A 62 1.99 -5.99 5.27
N THR A 63 1.87 -6.17 6.58
CA THR A 63 2.98 -6.33 7.52
C THR A 63 2.64 -7.40 8.54
N ILE A 64 3.58 -8.31 8.80
CA ILE A 64 3.47 -9.25 9.92
C ILE A 64 4.03 -8.55 11.15
N LEU A 65 3.19 -8.36 12.15
CA LEU A 65 3.58 -7.77 13.42
C LEU A 65 3.91 -8.88 14.40
N VAL A 66 5.09 -8.77 15.02
CA VAL A 66 5.53 -9.64 16.11
C VAL A 66 5.70 -8.78 17.35
N GLU A 67 5.05 -9.17 18.43
CA GLU A 67 5.15 -8.51 19.72
C GLU A 67 6.26 -9.14 20.58
N PRO A 68 6.83 -8.40 21.55
CA PRO A 68 7.84 -8.92 22.48
C PRO A 68 7.39 -10.14 23.28
N ASP A 69 6.08 -10.28 23.54
CA ASP A 69 5.49 -11.44 24.22
C ASP A 69 5.40 -12.71 23.34
N GLY A 70 5.84 -12.60 22.07
CA GLY A 70 5.85 -13.67 21.10
C GLY A 70 4.54 -13.83 20.33
N SER A 71 3.51 -13.02 20.61
CA SER A 71 2.29 -13.00 19.80
C SER A 71 2.55 -12.39 18.42
N ALA A 72 1.77 -12.81 17.43
CA ALA A 72 1.85 -12.26 16.07
C ALA A 72 0.47 -11.92 15.53
N ALA A 73 0.43 -10.93 14.63
CA ALA A 73 -0.77 -10.49 13.92
C ALA A 73 -0.41 -10.09 12.49
N LEU A 74 -1.40 -10.05 11.61
CA LEU A 74 -1.24 -9.52 10.26
C LEU A 74 -1.92 -8.16 10.18
N LYS A 75 -1.13 -7.11 9.96
CA LYS A 75 -1.64 -5.79 9.64
C LYS A 75 -1.83 -5.67 8.13
N PHE A 76 -2.99 -5.18 7.69
CA PHE A 76 -3.23 -4.81 6.30
C PHE A 76 -4.44 -3.89 6.16
N THR A 77 -4.49 -3.14 5.05
CA THR A 77 -5.70 -2.49 4.56
C THR A 77 -6.12 -3.11 3.24
N ALA A 78 -7.36 -3.56 3.11
CA ALA A 78 -7.94 -3.97 1.84
C ALA A 78 -8.99 -2.94 1.41
N VAL A 79 -9.01 -2.55 0.13
CA VAL A 79 -9.99 -1.61 -0.42
C VAL A 79 -10.57 -2.13 -1.73
N ASN A 80 -11.88 -2.01 -1.89
CA ASN A 80 -12.54 -2.22 -3.16
C ASN A 80 -12.56 -0.90 -3.96
N GLN A 81 -11.76 -0.84 -5.01
CA GLN A 81 -11.62 0.28 -5.94
C GLN A 81 -12.27 -0.01 -7.31
N GLY A 82 -13.11 -1.05 -7.38
CA GLY A 82 -13.88 -1.43 -8.57
C GLY A 82 -15.03 -0.48 -8.90
N TYR A 83 -15.99 -0.95 -9.69
CA TYR A 83 -17.19 -0.19 -10.04
C TYR A 83 -18.28 -0.34 -8.97
N ASP A 84 -19.29 0.55 -8.97
CA ASP A 84 -20.35 0.57 -7.94
C ASP A 84 -21.11 -0.77 -7.81
N THR A 85 -21.14 -1.57 -8.88
CA THR A 85 -21.80 -2.88 -8.90
C THR A 85 -20.93 -4.02 -8.36
N ASP A 86 -19.64 -3.79 -8.17
CA ASP A 86 -18.71 -4.81 -7.70
C ASP A 86 -18.81 -4.94 -6.17
N VAL A 87 -19.31 -6.09 -5.70
CA VAL A 87 -19.35 -6.46 -4.28
C VAL A 87 -18.39 -7.62 -4.10
N ILE A 88 -17.34 -7.42 -3.30
CA ILE A 88 -16.21 -8.35 -3.20
C ILE A 88 -16.03 -8.79 -1.75
N SER A 89 -15.91 -10.10 -1.52
CA SER A 89 -15.72 -10.66 -0.18
C SER A 89 -14.28 -11.11 0.01
N LEU A 90 -13.72 -10.84 1.20
CA LEU A 90 -12.48 -11.49 1.65
C LEU A 90 -12.84 -12.87 2.22
N GLU A 91 -12.33 -13.93 1.61
CA GLU A 91 -12.66 -15.31 1.96
C GLU A 91 -11.64 -15.92 2.92
N SER A 92 -10.36 -15.62 2.72
CA SER A 92 -9.29 -16.02 3.63
C SER A 92 -8.02 -15.21 3.45
N VAL A 93 -7.21 -15.20 4.49
CA VAL A 93 -5.82 -14.74 4.44
C VAL A 93 -4.93 -15.81 5.05
N LYS A 94 -3.79 -16.07 4.41
CA LYS A 94 -2.79 -17.02 4.90
C LYS A 94 -1.41 -16.38 4.89
N VAL A 95 -0.64 -16.66 5.93
CA VAL A 95 0.78 -16.31 6.02
C VAL A 95 1.56 -17.60 6.01
N ASP A 96 2.41 -17.83 5.01
CA ASP A 96 3.21 -19.05 4.85
C ASP A 96 2.37 -20.35 5.00
N GLY A 97 1.18 -20.34 4.40
CA GLY A 97 0.22 -21.44 4.49
C GLY A 97 -0.60 -21.53 5.80
N GLN A 98 -0.20 -20.82 6.86
CA GLN A 98 -0.98 -20.69 8.10
C GLN A 98 -2.16 -19.73 7.90
N ARG A 99 -3.38 -20.15 8.26
CA ARG A 99 -4.55 -19.27 8.21
C ARG A 99 -4.44 -18.18 9.29
N VAL A 100 -4.74 -16.94 8.91
CA VAL A 100 -4.91 -15.82 9.85
C VAL A 100 -6.24 -16.00 10.59
N GLU A 101 -6.20 -15.95 11.92
CA GLU A 101 -7.41 -15.94 12.74
C GLU A 101 -7.98 -14.52 12.76
N MET A 102 -9.24 -14.37 12.32
CA MET A 102 -9.93 -13.09 12.28
C MET A 102 -11.44 -13.29 12.15
N ASP A 103 -12.22 -12.29 12.58
CA ASP A 103 -13.65 -12.28 12.33
C ASP A 103 -13.96 -12.21 10.84
N LYS A 104 -15.12 -12.76 10.45
CA LYS A 104 -15.57 -12.72 9.06
C LYS A 104 -15.86 -11.27 8.65
N ALA A 105 -15.08 -10.76 7.70
CA ALA A 105 -15.34 -9.47 7.07
C ALA A 105 -16.69 -9.46 6.34
N GLN A 106 -17.39 -8.33 6.42
CA GLN A 106 -18.54 -8.06 5.56
C GLN A 106 -18.05 -7.82 4.12
N PRO A 107 -18.86 -8.17 3.11
CA PRO A 107 -18.54 -7.86 1.72
C PRO A 107 -18.29 -6.37 1.52
N LEU A 108 -17.28 -6.06 0.71
CA LEU A 108 -16.88 -4.69 0.37
C LEU A 108 -17.61 -4.23 -0.88
N HIS A 109 -18.44 -3.21 -0.72
CA HIS A 109 -18.88 -2.36 -1.83
C HIS A 109 -17.76 -1.43 -2.26
N ARG A 110 -17.94 -0.74 -3.39
CA ARG A 110 -16.98 0.26 -3.87
C ARG A 110 -16.66 1.30 -2.80
N ASP A 111 -15.38 1.68 -2.73
CA ASP A 111 -14.80 2.65 -1.82
C ASP A 111 -14.89 2.25 -0.33
N GLN A 112 -15.28 1.01 -0.02
CA GLN A 112 -15.22 0.45 1.32
C GLN A 112 -13.88 -0.26 1.57
N SER A 113 -13.51 -0.32 2.84
CA SER A 113 -12.23 -0.89 3.26
C SER A 113 -12.31 -1.77 4.50
N ILE A 114 -11.36 -2.69 4.61
CA ILE A 114 -11.02 -3.44 5.82
C ILE A 114 -9.69 -2.88 6.32
N ILE A 115 -9.64 -2.47 7.58
CA ILE A 115 -8.43 -2.19 8.32
C ILE A 115 -8.26 -3.32 9.34
N ALA A 116 -7.28 -4.16 9.09
CA ALA A 116 -6.98 -5.32 9.91
C ALA A 116 -5.64 -5.13 10.62
N ASP A 117 -5.60 -5.42 11.91
CA ASP A 117 -4.42 -5.27 12.77
C ASP A 117 -4.58 -6.13 14.04
N SER A 118 -3.57 -6.18 14.91
CA SER A 118 -3.70 -6.77 16.23
C SER A 118 -4.77 -6.04 17.05
N GLN A 119 -5.45 -6.75 17.95
CA GLN A 119 -6.46 -6.13 18.83
C GLN A 119 -5.88 -4.94 19.61
N LYS A 120 -4.66 -5.09 20.12
CA LYS A 120 -3.92 -4.04 20.84
C LYS A 120 -3.76 -2.77 19.99
N ASN A 121 -3.41 -2.90 18.72
CA ASN A 121 -3.21 -1.75 17.84
C ASN A 121 -4.53 -1.10 17.42
N LEU A 122 -5.58 -1.90 17.22
CA LEU A 122 -6.93 -1.40 16.96
C LEU A 122 -7.48 -0.61 18.16
N ASP A 123 -7.21 -1.05 19.39
CA ASP A 123 -7.61 -0.35 20.61
C ASP A 123 -6.83 0.96 20.84
N ALA A 124 -5.57 0.99 20.40
CA ALA A 124 -4.71 2.18 20.47
C ALA A 124 -4.98 3.20 19.34
N THR A 125 -5.74 2.82 18.32
CA THR A 125 -6.04 3.66 17.16
C THR A 125 -7.44 4.27 17.28
N THR A 126 -7.59 5.53 16.90
CA THR A 126 -8.93 6.14 16.81
C THR A 126 -9.69 5.52 15.64
N GLN A 127 -10.67 4.68 15.95
CA GLN A 127 -11.55 4.07 14.95
C GLN A 127 -12.64 5.05 14.53
N GLN A 128 -12.98 5.02 13.25
CA GLN A 128 -14.12 5.76 12.73
C GLN A 128 -15.39 4.92 12.84
N ASP A 129 -16.44 5.51 13.40
CA ASP A 129 -17.78 4.95 13.30
C ASP A 129 -18.34 5.25 11.90
N SER A 130 -18.10 4.34 10.95
CA SER A 130 -18.48 4.49 9.55
C SER A 130 -18.93 3.16 8.95
N GLU A 131 -19.93 3.21 8.08
CA GLU A 131 -20.36 2.05 7.28
C GLU A 131 -19.35 1.68 6.17
N THR A 132 -18.34 2.52 5.91
CA THR A 132 -17.36 2.32 4.84
C THR A 132 -16.03 1.71 5.30
N VAL A 133 -15.81 1.57 6.60
CA VAL A 133 -14.56 1.05 7.17
C VAL A 133 -14.88 -0.03 8.17
N GLN A 134 -14.28 -1.21 7.97
CA GLN A 134 -14.38 -2.33 8.90
C GLN A 134 -13.06 -2.48 9.64
N TYR A 135 -13.09 -2.49 10.97
CA TYR A 135 -11.92 -2.78 11.79
C TYR A 135 -11.98 -4.24 12.23
N ILE A 136 -10.96 -5.03 11.92
CA ILE A 136 -10.95 -6.47 12.22
C ILE A 136 -9.65 -6.88 12.89
N ALA A 137 -9.77 -7.44 14.10
CA ALA A 137 -8.62 -7.97 14.82
C ALA A 137 -8.08 -9.23 14.13
N THR A 138 -6.76 -9.32 13.99
CA THR A 138 -6.08 -10.50 13.44
C THR A 138 -5.15 -11.13 14.48
N SER A 139 -4.97 -12.44 14.38
CA SER A 139 -3.97 -13.17 15.14
C SER A 139 -3.35 -14.29 14.32
N LEU A 140 -2.08 -14.56 14.61
CA LEU A 140 -1.28 -15.63 14.05
C LEU A 140 -0.47 -16.27 15.17
N LYS A 141 -0.24 -17.58 15.05
CA LYS A 141 0.85 -18.20 15.77
C LYS A 141 2.16 -17.69 15.18
N ASN A 142 3.07 -17.25 16.05
CA ASN A 142 4.43 -16.92 15.65
C ASN A 142 5.22 -18.22 15.38
N ASP A 143 5.51 -18.47 14.11
CA ASP A 143 6.27 -19.65 13.66
C ASP A 143 7.70 -19.25 13.28
N ASP A 144 8.42 -18.69 14.27
CA ASP A 144 9.79 -18.17 14.13
C ASP A 144 9.89 -17.01 13.13
N PHE A 145 8.95 -16.06 13.25
CA PHE A 145 8.98 -14.81 12.49
C PHE A 145 10.10 -13.90 13.03
N GLY A 146 11.25 -13.94 12.36
CA GLY A 146 12.38 -13.06 12.66
C GLY A 146 12.16 -11.64 12.12
N TYR A 147 12.40 -10.64 12.96
CA TYR A 147 12.35 -9.22 12.57
C TYR A 147 13.22 -8.93 11.35
N ALA A 148 12.75 -8.01 10.50
CA ALA A 148 13.38 -7.62 9.24
C ALA A 148 13.49 -8.75 8.20
N GLY A 149 12.88 -9.91 8.44
CA GLY A 149 12.59 -10.90 7.42
C GLY A 149 11.27 -10.63 6.71
N ASP A 150 10.88 -11.56 5.85
CA ASP A 150 9.61 -11.56 5.12
C ASP A 150 9.00 -12.96 5.08
N ARG A 151 7.68 -13.01 4.84
CA ARG A 151 6.94 -14.26 4.54
C ARG A 151 5.89 -14.01 3.46
N PRO A 152 5.60 -15.02 2.62
CA PRO A 152 4.54 -14.92 1.64
C PRO A 152 3.18 -14.86 2.34
N VAL A 153 2.32 -13.96 1.87
CA VAL A 153 0.93 -13.78 2.30
C VAL A 153 0.02 -13.90 1.10
N THR A 154 -0.96 -14.80 1.20
CA THR A 154 -1.98 -15.01 0.18
C THR A 154 -3.32 -14.52 0.71
N PHE A 155 -3.91 -13.57 0.00
CA PHE A 155 -5.29 -13.14 0.19
C PHE A 155 -6.17 -13.80 -0.87
N GLU A 156 -7.28 -14.37 -0.42
CA GLU A 156 -8.31 -14.94 -1.30
C GLU A 156 -9.54 -14.05 -1.25
N PHE A 157 -9.85 -13.40 -2.36
CA PHE A 157 -11.08 -12.64 -2.56
C PHE A 157 -12.01 -13.37 -3.53
N SER A 158 -13.30 -13.07 -3.45
CA SER A 158 -14.29 -13.66 -4.36
C SER A 158 -14.07 -13.36 -5.85
N ASN A 159 -13.22 -12.38 -6.19
CA ASN A 159 -12.85 -12.02 -7.56
C ASN A 159 -11.41 -12.41 -7.95
N GLY A 160 -10.64 -13.04 -7.06
CA GLY A 160 -9.27 -13.46 -7.34
C GLY A 160 -8.38 -13.48 -6.11
N SER A 161 -7.14 -13.93 -6.30
CA SER A 161 -6.13 -13.97 -5.24
C SER A 161 -5.12 -12.82 -5.37
N ILE A 162 -4.48 -12.50 -4.25
CA ILE A 162 -3.31 -11.61 -4.20
C ILE A 162 -2.22 -12.30 -3.39
N ASP A 163 -1.04 -12.43 -3.98
CA ASP A 163 0.17 -12.90 -3.29
C ASP A 163 1.15 -11.73 -3.09
N VAL A 164 1.64 -11.56 -1.87
CA VAL A 164 2.65 -10.55 -1.50
C VAL A 164 3.62 -11.08 -0.47
N ASP A 165 4.87 -10.63 -0.54
CA ASP A 165 5.85 -10.91 0.53
C ASP A 165 5.74 -9.80 1.58
N ALA A 166 5.17 -10.14 2.74
CA ALA A 166 4.99 -9.21 3.84
C ALA A 166 6.22 -9.17 4.74
N THR A 167 6.69 -7.97 5.06
CA THR A 167 7.80 -7.75 5.99
C THR A 167 7.37 -8.08 7.42
N ILE A 168 8.33 -8.53 8.22
CA ILE A 168 8.15 -8.82 9.65
C ILE A 168 8.71 -7.65 10.44
N ALA A 169 7.84 -7.00 11.23
CA ALA A 169 8.18 -5.84 12.03
C ALA A 169 7.66 -5.96 13.46
N ALA A 170 8.24 -5.17 14.36
CA ALA A 170 7.68 -4.96 15.69
C ALA A 170 6.59 -3.88 15.63
N THR A 171 5.58 -4.01 16.50
CA THR A 171 4.63 -2.93 16.73
C THR A 171 5.35 -1.68 17.23
N GLN A 172 4.89 -0.52 16.77
CA GLN A 172 5.43 0.77 17.24
C GLN A 172 5.08 0.99 18.70
N MET A 173 6.09 1.23 19.52
CA MET A 173 5.91 1.59 20.92
C MET A 173 5.49 3.06 21.05
N GLN A 174 4.81 3.38 22.16
CA GLN A 174 4.44 4.77 22.44
C GLN A 174 5.70 5.64 22.60
N SER A 175 5.73 6.74 21.86
CA SER A 175 6.88 7.66 21.89
C SER A 175 7.07 8.26 23.28
N GLY A 176 8.30 8.21 23.79
CA GLY A 176 8.69 8.81 25.07
C GLY A 176 8.38 7.98 26.31
N GLU A 177 7.88 6.74 26.15
CA GLU A 177 7.64 5.82 27.26
C GLU A 177 8.84 4.90 27.56
N PHE A 178 9.69 4.66 26.57
CA PHE A 178 10.78 3.68 26.66
C PHE A 178 12.14 4.29 26.33
N ASP A 179 13.14 3.93 27.14
CA ASP A 179 14.55 4.17 26.91
C ASP A 179 15.22 2.91 26.34
N ARG A 180 16.27 3.10 25.54
CA ARG A 180 17.09 1.97 25.07
C ARG A 180 17.87 1.39 26.24
N ASP A 181 17.75 0.09 26.46
CA ASP A 181 18.44 -0.64 27.51
C ASP A 181 19.10 -1.88 26.92
N VAL A 182 20.42 -1.87 26.79
CA VAL A 182 21.20 -2.98 26.21
C VAL A 182 21.33 -4.17 27.16
N GLU A 183 21.02 -3.99 28.45
CA GLU A 183 21.08 -5.04 29.45
C GLU A 183 19.72 -5.76 29.61
N SER A 184 18.64 -5.18 29.10
CA SER A 184 17.33 -5.83 29.12
C SER A 184 17.21 -6.86 27.99
N SER A 185 16.46 -7.94 28.24
CA SER A 185 16.20 -8.97 27.22
C SER A 185 15.42 -8.43 26.02
N GLU A 186 14.68 -7.35 26.21
CA GLU A 186 13.82 -6.72 25.21
C GLU A 186 14.56 -5.60 24.44
N GLY A 187 15.73 -5.16 24.91
CA GLY A 187 16.51 -4.06 24.32
C GLY A 187 16.02 -2.65 24.70
N TYR A 188 15.00 -2.56 25.55
CA TYR A 188 14.43 -1.31 26.06
C TYR A 188 13.93 -1.45 27.51
N SER A 189 13.66 -0.34 28.17
CA SER A 189 13.14 -0.26 29.54
C SER A 189 12.21 0.94 29.71
N SER A 190 11.19 0.83 30.56
CA SER A 190 10.36 1.96 31.02
C SER A 190 10.83 2.52 32.38
N GLU A 191 11.87 1.93 32.98
CA GLU A 191 12.52 2.50 34.16
C GLU A 191 13.33 3.73 33.76
N ALA A 192 13.26 4.78 34.60
CA ALA A 192 14.11 5.95 34.41
C ALA A 192 15.60 5.54 34.41
N PRO A 193 16.44 6.13 33.53
CA PRO A 193 17.84 5.75 33.41
C PRO A 193 18.54 5.90 34.78
N LYS A 194 19.20 4.82 35.21
CA LYS A 194 20.01 4.82 36.43
C LYS A 194 21.25 5.68 36.15
N ASN A 195 21.24 6.92 36.66
CA ASN A 195 22.39 7.83 36.61
C ASN A 195 23.61 7.28 37.36
#